data_AF-A0A1X2A3V6-F1
#
_entry.id   AF-A0A1X2A3V6-F1
#
_cell.length_a   1.000
_cell.length_b   1.000
_cell.length_c   1.000
_cell.angle_alpha   90.00
_cell.angle_beta   90.00
_cell.angle_gamma   90.00
#
_symmetry.space_group_name_H-M   'P 1'
#
loop_
_entity.id
_entity.type
_entity.pdbx_description
1 polymer ?
#
loop_
_entity_poly.entity_id
_entity_poly.type
_entity_poly.pdbx_seq_one_letter_code
_entity_poly.pdbx_strand_id
1 'polypeptide(L)'
;MVSAALAGGKPYELNDRNKPVNALTNPYECGDGRWIMLAAKRSAFSVLANAIGRSDLLSDPRFSDVEALSTHAGELATLLDTEFRTQPLTHWKEVLDKARIPYGIIQTPEEAARDPQLRAAEIVVPIEGAADLEYTVNNPLTLRGMARVPARRAPEHGEHNAEILTQLGFSPEDINQLATAGAIPVAPEQETAK
;
A
#
# COMPACT_ATOMS: atom_id res chain seq x y z
N MET A 1 7.97 -12.65 -10.23
CA MET A 1 7.22 -12.65 -11.51
C MET A 1 8.13 -12.69 -12.74
N VAL A 2 9.16 -11.85 -12.86
CA VAL A 2 10.09 -11.88 -14.02
C VAL A 2 10.81 -13.23 -14.17
N SER A 3 11.37 -13.78 -13.09
CA SER A 3 12.02 -15.10 -13.13
C SER A 3 11.09 -16.23 -13.57
N ALA A 4 9.80 -16.19 -13.21
CA ALA A 4 8.81 -17.16 -13.66
C ALA A 4 8.49 -16.99 -15.16
N ALA A 5 8.38 -15.75 -15.64
CA ALA A 5 8.20 -15.46 -17.06
C ALA A 5 9.38 -15.93 -17.93
N LEU A 6 10.61 -15.77 -17.42
CA LEU A 6 11.82 -16.30 -18.07
C LEU A 6 11.82 -17.83 -18.16
N ALA A 7 11.14 -18.51 -17.24
CA ALA A 7 10.94 -19.96 -17.26
C ALA A 7 9.69 -20.40 -18.07
N GLY A 8 9.10 -19.50 -18.87
CA GLY A 8 7.88 -19.77 -19.66
C GLY A 8 6.59 -19.72 -18.87
N GLY A 9 6.63 -19.29 -17.61
CA GLY A 9 5.45 -19.03 -16.79
C GLY A 9 4.67 -17.83 -17.32
N LYS A 10 3.35 -17.93 -17.36
CA LYS A 10 2.49 -16.79 -17.72
C LYS A 10 2.18 -15.99 -16.46
N PRO A 11 2.18 -14.65 -16.51
CA PRO A 11 1.67 -13.84 -15.42
C PRO A 11 0.24 -14.28 -15.07
N TYR A 12 -0.11 -14.28 -13.79
CA TYR A 12 -1.48 -14.53 -13.37
C TYR A 12 -2.39 -13.42 -13.93
N GLU A 13 -3.61 -13.79 -14.30
CA GLU A 13 -4.66 -12.81 -14.61
C GLU A 13 -4.98 -11.97 -13.37
N LEU A 14 -5.57 -10.78 -13.57
CA LEU A 14 -6.06 -9.96 -12.47
C LEU A 14 -7.02 -10.78 -11.61
N ASN A 15 -6.82 -10.74 -10.29
CA ASN A 15 -7.57 -11.57 -9.34
C ASN A 15 -9.06 -11.19 -9.35
N ASP A 16 -9.93 -12.06 -9.88
CA ASP A 16 -11.38 -11.96 -9.70
C ASP A 16 -11.74 -12.50 -8.31
N ARG A 17 -12.19 -11.60 -7.42
CA ARG A 17 -12.54 -11.96 -6.03
C ARG A 17 -13.62 -13.03 -5.92
N ASN A 18 -14.47 -13.19 -6.96
CA ASN A 18 -15.54 -14.17 -6.98
C ASN A 18 -15.07 -15.53 -7.50
N LYS A 19 -13.88 -15.57 -8.11
CA LYS A 19 -13.20 -16.78 -8.59
C LYS A 19 -11.75 -16.80 -8.10
N PRO A 20 -11.52 -16.65 -6.78
CA PRO A 20 -10.17 -16.57 -6.28
C PRO A 20 -9.49 -17.92 -6.45
N VAL A 21 -8.19 -17.92 -6.72
CA VAL A 21 -7.42 -19.16 -6.61
C VAL A 21 -7.55 -19.68 -5.19
N ASN A 22 -7.31 -18.83 -4.17
CA ASN A 22 -7.46 -19.16 -2.75
C ASN A 22 -8.46 -18.24 -2.07
N ALA A 23 -9.59 -18.77 -1.59
CA ALA A 23 -10.56 -18.03 -0.78
C ALA A 23 -9.95 -17.44 0.50
N LEU A 24 -8.90 -18.06 1.06
CA LEU A 24 -8.20 -17.54 2.24
C LEU A 24 -7.16 -16.45 1.89
N THR A 25 -7.04 -16.06 0.62
CA THR A 25 -6.24 -14.93 0.16
C THR A 25 -7.10 -14.03 -0.73
N ASN A 26 -8.18 -13.51 -0.15
CA ASN A 26 -9.25 -12.81 -0.86
C ASN A 26 -9.85 -11.70 0.02
N PRO A 27 -10.38 -10.61 -0.57
CA PRO A 27 -11.06 -9.58 0.19
C PRO A 27 -12.54 -9.93 0.45
N TYR A 28 -13.01 -9.57 1.64
CA TYR A 28 -14.37 -9.78 2.12
C TYR A 28 -14.93 -8.52 2.77
N GLU A 29 -16.22 -8.25 2.53
CA GLU A 29 -16.94 -7.13 3.12
C GLU A 29 -17.58 -7.54 4.45
N CYS A 30 -17.38 -6.74 5.48
CA CYS A 30 -18.01 -6.86 6.79
C CYS A 30 -19.42 -6.24 6.78
N GLY A 31 -20.22 -6.52 7.80
CA GLY A 31 -21.60 -6.03 7.91
C GLY A 31 -21.76 -4.51 8.01
N ASP A 32 -20.69 -3.79 8.34
CA ASP A 32 -20.61 -2.33 8.39
C ASP A 32 -20.02 -1.70 7.11
N GLY A 33 -19.88 -2.47 6.02
CA GLY A 33 -19.36 -2.02 4.73
C GLY A 33 -17.84 -1.83 4.70
N ARG A 34 -17.15 -2.14 5.79
CA ARG A 34 -15.67 -2.19 5.84
C ARG A 34 -15.16 -3.47 5.21
N TRP A 35 -13.93 -3.46 4.72
CA TRP A 35 -13.35 -4.60 4.04
C TRP A 35 -12.10 -5.13 4.75
N ILE A 36 -11.97 -6.46 4.76
CA ILE A 36 -10.74 -7.15 5.17
C ILE A 36 -10.18 -7.95 4.00
N MET A 37 -8.86 -8.14 3.98
CA MET A 37 -8.15 -9.05 3.10
C MET A 37 -7.64 -10.21 3.95
N LEU A 38 -8.17 -11.43 3.73
CA LEU A 38 -7.54 -12.61 4.33
C LEU A 38 -6.17 -12.84 3.67
N ALA A 39 -5.19 -13.26 4.47
CA ALA A 39 -3.83 -13.54 4.02
C ALA A 39 -3.33 -14.88 4.59
N ALA A 40 -4.20 -15.89 4.56
CA ALA A 40 -3.97 -17.18 5.17
C ALA A 40 -3.72 -18.30 4.14
N LYS A 41 -2.93 -19.28 4.54
CA LYS A 41 -2.75 -20.53 3.78
C LYS A 41 -4.01 -21.38 3.89
N ARG A 42 -4.28 -22.22 2.89
CA ARG A 42 -5.40 -23.17 2.88
C ARG A 42 -5.44 -24.09 4.09
N SER A 43 -4.28 -24.47 4.62
CA SER A 43 -4.18 -25.28 5.84
C SER A 43 -4.80 -24.62 7.08
N ALA A 44 -5.05 -23.30 7.05
CA ALA A 44 -5.74 -22.58 8.12
C ALA A 44 -7.28 -22.63 7.99
N PHE A 45 -7.83 -23.26 6.95
CA PHE A 45 -9.27 -23.33 6.72
C PHE A 45 -10.03 -23.93 7.90
N SER A 46 -9.54 -25.02 8.49
CA SER A 46 -10.17 -25.64 9.66
C SER A 46 -10.23 -24.71 10.87
N VAL A 47 -9.16 -23.96 11.11
CA VAL A 47 -9.10 -22.97 12.18
C VAL A 47 -10.06 -21.82 11.91
N LEU A 48 -10.08 -21.30 10.68
CA LEU A 48 -10.99 -20.22 10.26
C LEU A 48 -12.46 -20.64 10.39
N ALA A 49 -12.83 -21.80 9.84
CA ALA A 49 -14.19 -22.31 9.87
C ALA A 49 -14.72 -22.43 11.31
N ASN A 50 -13.91 -22.95 12.23
CA ASN A 50 -14.26 -23.00 13.64
C ASN A 50 -14.39 -21.60 14.27
N ALA A 51 -13.46 -20.68 13.95
CA ALA A 51 -13.45 -19.33 14.50
C ALA A 51 -14.70 -18.53 14.12
N ILE A 52 -15.15 -18.65 12.87
CA ILE A 52 -16.34 -17.94 12.35
C ILE A 52 -17.64 -18.70 12.64
N GLY A 53 -17.62 -19.76 13.44
CA GLY A 53 -18.81 -20.53 13.81
C GLY A 53 -19.37 -21.41 12.69
N ARG A 54 -18.58 -21.70 11.66
CA ARG A 54 -18.93 -22.47 10.46
C ARG A 54 -18.23 -23.82 10.39
N SER A 55 -18.14 -24.51 11.53
CA SER A 55 -17.59 -25.86 11.62
C SER A 55 -18.32 -26.88 10.74
N ASP A 56 -19.57 -26.60 10.34
CA ASP A 56 -20.34 -27.37 9.36
C ASP A 56 -19.59 -27.51 8.02
N LEU A 57 -18.84 -26.49 7.61
CA LEU A 57 -18.07 -26.50 6.36
C LEU A 57 -16.96 -27.56 6.35
N LEU A 58 -16.50 -28.03 7.51
CA LEU A 58 -15.47 -29.06 7.61
C LEU A 58 -15.99 -30.46 7.27
N SER A 59 -17.31 -30.65 7.31
CA SER A 59 -17.96 -31.89 6.90
C SER A 59 -18.40 -31.86 5.42
N ASP A 60 -18.27 -30.71 4.75
CA ASP A 60 -18.64 -30.58 3.35
C ASP A 60 -17.57 -31.23 2.45
N PRO A 61 -17.92 -32.23 1.62
CA PRO A 61 -16.98 -32.88 0.72
C PRO A 61 -16.23 -31.91 -0.20
N ARG A 62 -16.84 -30.76 -0.55
CA ARG A 62 -16.23 -29.71 -1.40
C ARG A 62 -15.00 -29.06 -0.76
N PHE A 63 -14.88 -29.11 0.57
CA PHE A 63 -13.83 -28.45 1.34
C PHE A 63 -13.00 -29.43 2.17
N SER A 64 -13.06 -30.72 1.83
CA SER A 64 -12.47 -31.82 2.58
C SER A 64 -10.93 -31.83 2.58
N ASP A 65 -10.29 -31.30 1.54
CA ASP A 65 -8.83 -31.19 1.43
C ASP A 65 -8.38 -29.94 0.66
N VAL A 66 -7.06 -29.80 0.49
CA VAL A 66 -6.41 -28.65 -0.17
C VAL A 66 -6.75 -28.55 -1.67
N GLU A 67 -6.90 -29.69 -2.34
CA GLU A 67 -7.24 -29.74 -3.77
C GLU A 67 -8.71 -29.37 -3.96
N ALA A 68 -9.60 -29.96 -3.17
CA ALA A 68 -11.02 -29.64 -3.14
C ALA A 68 -11.28 -28.16 -2.82
N LEU A 69 -10.57 -27.61 -1.82
CA LEU A 69 -10.60 -26.17 -1.50
C LEU A 69 -10.14 -25.27 -2.65
N SER A 70 -9.25 -25.76 -3.51
CA SER A 70 -8.78 -25.01 -4.68
C SER A 70 -9.81 -25.04 -5.79
N THR A 71 -10.37 -26.23 -6.07
CA THR A 71 -11.41 -26.43 -7.08
C THR A 71 -12.69 -25.66 -6.77
N HIS A 72 -13.09 -25.63 -5.49
CA HIS A 72 -14.33 -24.98 -5.04
C HIS A 72 -14.09 -23.61 -4.36
N ALA A 73 -12.97 -22.96 -4.67
CA ALA A 73 -12.59 -21.70 -4.01
C ALA A 73 -13.61 -20.57 -4.20
N GLY A 74 -14.28 -20.49 -5.36
CA GLY A 74 -15.36 -19.52 -5.60
C GLY A 74 -16.62 -19.76 -4.76
N GLU A 75 -16.99 -21.04 -4.58
CA GLU A 75 -18.12 -21.42 -3.72
C GLU A 75 -17.80 -21.12 -2.25
N LEU A 76 -16.58 -21.45 -1.80
CA LEU A 76 -16.13 -21.08 -0.47
C LEU A 76 -16.11 -19.56 -0.28
N ALA A 77 -15.63 -18.81 -1.27
CA ALA A 77 -15.63 -17.36 -1.19
C ALA A 77 -17.04 -16.78 -1.06
N THR A 78 -18.03 -17.34 -1.75
CA THR A 78 -19.43 -16.93 -1.63
C THR A 78 -19.99 -17.18 -0.22
N LEU A 79 -19.64 -18.32 0.39
CA LEU A 79 -20.02 -18.65 1.76
C LEU A 79 -19.36 -17.71 2.78
N LEU A 80 -18.07 -17.42 2.59
CA LEU A 80 -17.33 -16.48 3.44
C LEU A 80 -17.85 -15.04 3.27
N ASP A 81 -18.21 -14.60 2.07
CA ASP A 81 -18.86 -13.30 1.82
C ASP A 81 -20.15 -13.17 2.64
N THR A 82 -20.96 -14.24 2.65
CA THR A 82 -22.20 -14.27 3.43
C THR A 82 -21.91 -14.17 4.91
N GLU A 83 -20.93 -14.92 5.41
CA GLU A 83 -20.57 -14.96 6.82
C GLU A 83 -20.01 -13.61 7.30
N PHE A 84 -19.01 -13.05 6.61
CA PHE A 84 -18.39 -11.79 7.03
C PHE A 84 -19.37 -10.61 7.02
N ARG A 85 -20.42 -10.63 6.19
CA ARG A 85 -21.48 -9.61 6.22
C ARG A 85 -22.37 -9.65 7.45
N THR A 86 -22.32 -10.69 8.28
CA THR A 86 -23.22 -10.82 9.44
C THR A 86 -22.81 -9.96 10.64
N GLN A 87 -21.54 -9.54 10.71
CA GLN A 87 -20.99 -8.79 11.85
C GLN A 87 -20.08 -7.64 11.37
N PRO A 88 -19.93 -6.55 12.16
CA PRO A 88 -19.06 -5.44 11.81
C PRO A 88 -17.58 -5.83 11.89
N LEU A 89 -16.71 -4.99 11.31
CA LEU A 89 -15.26 -5.21 11.31
C LEU A 89 -14.70 -5.45 12.71
N THR A 90 -15.15 -4.70 13.73
CA THR A 90 -14.66 -4.81 15.11
C THR A 90 -14.81 -6.23 15.67
N HIS A 91 -15.95 -6.88 15.42
CA HIS A 91 -16.18 -8.27 15.80
C HIS A 91 -15.22 -9.22 15.10
N TRP A 92 -15.10 -9.11 13.77
CA TRP A 92 -14.22 -10.00 13.01
C TRP A 92 -12.75 -9.84 13.36
N LYS A 93 -12.30 -8.63 13.70
CA LYS A 93 -10.95 -8.41 14.21
C LYS A 93 -10.68 -9.27 15.45
N GLU A 94 -11.56 -9.20 16.45
CA GLU A 94 -11.42 -9.99 17.69
C GLU A 94 -11.42 -11.51 17.41
N VAL A 95 -12.33 -11.97 16.55
CA VAL A 95 -12.44 -13.39 16.16
C VAL A 95 -11.17 -13.87 15.46
N LEU A 96 -10.70 -13.13 14.45
CA LEU A 96 -9.54 -13.52 13.63
C LEU A 96 -8.23 -13.41 14.42
N ASP A 97 -8.07 -12.39 15.26
CA ASP A 97 -6.91 -12.22 16.14
C ASP A 97 -6.82 -13.37 17.15
N LYS A 98 -7.93 -13.71 17.80
CA LYS A 98 -8.01 -14.84 18.75
C LYS A 98 -7.68 -16.18 18.07
N ALA A 99 -8.14 -16.35 16.83
CA ALA A 99 -7.87 -17.54 16.03
C ALA A 99 -6.50 -17.54 15.35
N ARG A 100 -5.72 -16.45 15.47
CA ARG A 100 -4.41 -16.27 14.84
C ARG A 100 -4.46 -16.41 13.31
N ILE A 101 -5.57 -15.99 12.70
CA ILE A 101 -5.73 -15.95 11.25
C ILE A 101 -5.10 -14.65 10.72
N PRO A 102 -4.11 -14.69 9.82
CA PRO A 102 -3.56 -13.47 9.24
C PRO A 102 -4.58 -12.78 8.32
N TYR A 103 -4.83 -11.50 8.57
CA TYR A 103 -5.65 -10.63 7.74
C TYR A 103 -5.12 -9.19 7.77
N GLY A 104 -5.55 -8.39 6.81
CA GLY A 104 -5.33 -6.94 6.78
C GLY A 104 -6.65 -6.20 6.61
N ILE A 105 -6.75 -5.00 7.18
CA ILE A 105 -7.88 -4.11 6.92
C ILE A 105 -7.60 -3.38 5.61
N ILE A 106 -8.57 -3.36 4.71
CA ILE A 106 -8.49 -2.53 3.49
C ILE A 106 -8.88 -1.12 3.91
N GLN A 107 -7.86 -0.29 4.11
CA GLN A 107 -7.99 1.10 4.51
C GLN A 107 -8.29 1.99 3.30
N THR A 108 -9.02 3.09 3.51
CA THR A 108 -9.08 4.17 2.52
C THR A 108 -7.76 4.95 2.50
N PRO A 109 -7.46 5.72 1.44
CA PRO A 109 -6.28 6.59 1.42
C PRO A 109 -6.21 7.57 2.61
N GLU A 110 -7.36 8.09 3.04
CA GLU A 110 -7.46 9.05 4.16
C GLU A 110 -7.19 8.39 5.52
N GLU A 111 -7.56 7.12 5.67
CA GLU A 111 -7.23 6.32 6.85
C GLU A 111 -5.75 5.98 6.88
N ALA A 112 -5.22 5.48 5.76
CA ALA A 112 -3.81 5.15 5.62
C ALA A 112 -2.92 6.37 5.89
N ALA A 113 -3.27 7.55 5.39
CA ALA A 113 -2.54 8.79 5.64
C ALA A 113 -2.43 9.16 7.14
N ARG A 114 -3.34 8.64 7.97
CA ARG A 114 -3.39 8.86 9.43
C ARG A 114 -3.00 7.62 10.24
N ASP A 115 -2.59 6.53 9.60
CA ASP A 115 -2.24 5.29 10.28
C ASP A 115 -0.97 5.48 11.12
N PRO A 116 -1.04 5.29 12.45
CA PRO A 116 0.12 5.41 13.34
C PRO A 116 1.26 4.46 12.95
N GLN A 117 0.96 3.31 12.35
CA GLN A 117 1.96 2.35 11.91
C GLN A 117 2.78 2.90 10.74
N LEU A 118 2.19 3.66 9.82
CA LEU A 118 2.94 4.28 8.71
C LEU A 118 3.90 5.38 9.21
N ARG A 119 3.56 6.04 10.32
CA ARG A 119 4.46 6.96 11.03
C ARG A 119 5.59 6.23 11.71
N ALA A 120 5.27 5.20 12.49
CA ALA A 120 6.25 4.40 13.21
C ALA A 120 7.22 3.68 12.27
N ALA A 121 6.77 3.29 11.08
CA ALA A 121 7.59 2.67 10.04
C ALA A 121 8.36 3.69 9.17
N GLU A 122 8.29 4.99 9.47
CA GLU A 122 8.91 6.07 8.68
C GLU A 122 8.54 6.04 7.19
N ILE A 123 7.32 5.57 6.88
CA ILE A 123 6.77 5.57 5.52
C ILE A 123 6.14 6.94 5.23
N VAL A 124 5.44 7.53 6.20
CA VAL A 124 4.93 8.90 6.10
C VAL A 124 5.73 9.79 7.04
N VAL A 125 6.49 10.72 6.49
CA VAL A 125 7.49 11.54 7.19
C VAL A 125 7.20 13.04 7.04
N PRO A 126 7.64 13.89 7.97
CA PRO A 126 7.53 15.34 7.80
C PRO A 126 8.30 15.80 6.56
N ILE A 127 7.79 16.84 5.89
CA ILE A 127 8.46 17.47 4.75
C ILE A 127 8.91 18.88 5.13
N GLU A 128 10.19 19.17 4.94
CA GLU A 128 10.77 20.47 5.26
C GLU A 128 10.57 21.48 4.12
N GLY A 129 10.20 22.71 4.47
CA GLY A 129 10.15 23.85 3.55
C GLY A 129 8.95 23.89 2.59
N ALA A 130 8.01 22.95 2.67
CA ALA A 130 6.76 23.01 1.91
C ALA A 130 5.74 23.92 2.64
N ALA A 131 5.07 24.82 1.90
CA ALA A 131 4.11 25.75 2.49
C ALA A 131 2.79 25.06 2.90
N ASP A 132 2.26 24.21 2.04
CA ASP A 132 0.91 23.63 2.18
C ASP A 132 0.90 22.14 2.57
N LEU A 133 2.07 21.57 2.85
CA LEU A 133 2.23 20.15 3.15
C LEU A 133 3.05 19.95 4.42
N GLU A 134 2.45 19.29 5.41
CA GLU A 134 3.16 18.91 6.64
C GLU A 134 3.93 17.58 6.46
N TYR A 135 3.46 16.71 5.56
CA TYR A 135 3.97 15.35 5.41
C TYR A 135 4.04 14.88 3.96
N THR A 136 4.90 13.90 3.71
CA THR A 136 5.03 13.21 2.44
C THR A 136 5.32 11.71 2.62
N VAL A 137 5.28 10.95 1.53
CA VAL A 137 5.67 9.54 1.51
C VAL A 137 7.17 9.43 1.25
N ASN A 138 7.85 8.69 2.12
CA ASN A 138 9.28 8.48 2.09
C ASN A 138 9.68 7.43 1.03
N ASN A 139 10.97 7.33 0.75
CA ASN A 139 11.53 6.25 -0.06
C ASN A 139 11.24 4.88 0.61
N PRO A 140 10.68 3.89 -0.12
CA PRO A 140 10.34 2.58 0.46
C PRO A 140 11.55 1.73 0.85
N LEU A 141 12.78 2.16 0.52
CA LEU A 141 14.00 1.44 0.85
C LEU A 141 14.59 1.93 2.18
N THR A 142 15.01 0.98 3.02
CA THR A 142 15.83 1.23 4.21
C THR A 142 17.12 0.46 4.06
N LEU A 143 18.25 1.17 4.07
CA LEU A 143 19.57 0.57 3.96
C LEU A 143 20.27 0.65 5.31
N ARG A 144 20.54 -0.53 5.89
CA ARG A 144 21.22 -0.62 7.19
C ARG A 144 22.59 0.06 7.11
N GLY A 145 22.86 0.96 8.05
CA GLY A 145 24.12 1.70 8.13
C GLY A 145 24.17 2.98 7.30
N MET A 146 23.11 3.32 6.56
CA MET A 146 22.98 4.61 5.89
C MET A 146 21.84 5.40 6.52
N ALA A 147 22.16 6.63 6.95
CA ALA A 147 21.15 7.58 7.39
C ALA A 147 20.24 7.94 6.21
N ARG A 148 18.94 8.04 6.49
CA ARG A 148 17.98 8.54 5.51
C ARG A 148 18.13 10.05 5.37
N VAL A 149 18.02 10.54 4.14
CA VAL A 149 17.96 11.97 3.86
C VAL A 149 16.55 12.45 4.21
N PRO A 150 16.39 13.50 5.04
CA PRO A 150 15.08 14.08 5.33
C PRO A 150 14.36 14.51 4.05
N ALA A 151 13.04 14.39 4.05
CA ALA A 151 12.23 14.88 2.95
C ALA A 151 12.17 16.41 2.99
N ARG A 152 12.43 17.05 1.86
CA ARG A 152 12.32 18.50 1.66
C ARG A 152 11.46 18.80 0.44
N ARG A 153 10.90 20.01 0.37
CA ARG A 153 10.12 20.43 -0.80
C ARG A 153 10.93 20.28 -2.10
N ALA A 154 10.20 20.08 -3.19
CA ALA A 154 10.79 20.17 -4.52
C ALA A 154 11.32 21.61 -4.75
N PRO A 155 12.41 21.76 -5.52
CA PRO A 155 12.86 23.08 -5.91
C PRO A 155 11.86 23.78 -6.82
N GLU A 156 11.80 25.09 -6.69
CA GLU A 156 11.09 25.95 -7.62
C GLU A 156 11.80 25.98 -8.98
N HIS A 157 11.05 26.40 -10.00
CA HIS A 157 11.60 26.50 -11.33
C HIS A 157 12.76 27.51 -11.38
N GLY A 158 13.97 27.01 -11.64
CA GLY A 158 15.18 27.83 -11.71
C GLY A 158 15.83 28.18 -10.38
N GLU A 159 15.35 27.64 -9.25
CA GLU A 159 15.85 27.97 -7.90
C GLU A 159 17.37 27.82 -7.77
N HIS A 160 17.94 26.79 -8.37
CA HIS A 160 19.38 26.49 -8.28
C HIS A 160 20.19 26.94 -9.52
N ASN A 161 19.61 27.71 -10.45
CA ASN A 161 20.29 28.08 -11.70
C ASN A 161 21.58 28.85 -11.45
N ALA A 162 21.53 29.91 -10.64
CA ALA A 162 22.69 30.74 -10.35
C ALA A 162 23.79 29.94 -9.61
N GLU A 163 23.38 29.10 -8.66
CA GLU A 163 24.30 28.24 -7.91
C GLU A 163 25.06 27.28 -8.84
N ILE A 164 24.34 26.52 -9.66
CA ILE A 164 24.92 25.51 -10.54
C ILE A 164 25.77 26.17 -11.64
N LEU A 165 25.30 27.26 -12.26
CA LEU A 165 26.08 27.95 -13.30
C LEU A 165 27.37 28.56 -12.75
N THR A 166 27.34 29.08 -11.52
CA THR A 166 28.55 29.56 -10.84
C THR A 166 29.53 28.41 -10.60
N GLN A 167 29.04 27.23 -10.17
CA GLN A 167 29.88 26.04 -9.99
C GLN A 167 30.50 25.55 -11.31
N LEU A 168 29.83 25.78 -12.44
CA LEU A 168 30.32 25.48 -13.78
C LEU A 168 31.27 26.54 -14.35
N GLY A 169 31.51 27.64 -13.63
CA GLY A 169 32.48 28.69 -13.99
C GLY A 169 31.91 29.87 -14.77
N PHE A 170 30.59 30.01 -14.87
CA PHE A 170 29.96 31.19 -15.47
C PHE A 170 30.09 32.39 -14.54
N SER A 171 30.38 33.56 -15.11
CA SER A 171 30.37 34.80 -14.35
C SER A 171 28.94 35.28 -14.08
N PRO A 172 28.71 36.15 -13.07
CA PRO A 172 27.40 36.76 -12.85
C PRO A 172 26.84 37.47 -14.08
N GLU A 173 27.71 38.03 -14.92
CA GLU A 173 27.34 38.70 -16.18
C GLU A 173 26.83 37.68 -17.21
N ASP A 174 27.50 36.55 -17.38
CA ASP A 174 27.07 35.49 -18.29
C ASP A 174 25.70 34.92 -17.86
N ILE A 175 25.50 34.71 -16.56
CA ILE A 175 24.23 34.22 -16.00
C ILE A 175 23.10 35.22 -16.27
N ASN A 176 23.36 36.52 -16.09
CA ASN A 176 22.38 37.57 -16.38
C ASN A 176 22.03 37.64 -17.87
N GLN A 177 23.01 37.45 -18.76
CA GLN A 177 22.78 37.38 -20.21
C GLN A 177 21.93 36.17 -20.59
N LEU A 178 22.18 35.00 -19.99
CA LEU A 178 21.36 33.80 -20.18
C LEU A 178 19.91 34.00 -19.71
N ALA A 179 19.72 34.66 -18.56
CA ALA A 179 18.39 35.00 -18.05
C ALA A 179 17.67 35.98 -19.00
N THR A 180 18.36 37.05 -19.42
CA THR A 180 17.80 38.07 -20.33
C THR A 180 17.44 37.50 -21.70
N ALA A 181 18.23 36.56 -22.20
CA ALA A 181 17.98 35.86 -23.47
C ALA A 181 16.85 34.81 -23.36
N GLY A 182 16.31 34.56 -22.17
CA GLY A 182 15.29 33.54 -21.92
C GLY A 182 15.82 32.10 -21.98
N ALA A 183 17.14 31.91 -21.93
CA ALA A 183 17.78 30.59 -21.95
C ALA A 183 17.65 29.87 -20.60
N ILE A 184 17.51 30.62 -19.51
CA ILE A 184 17.20 30.10 -18.18
C ILE A 184 16.02 30.86 -17.56
N PRO A 185 15.16 30.20 -16.78
CA PRO A 185 14.14 30.89 -16.00
C PRO A 185 14.78 31.71 -14.88
N VAL A 186 14.22 32.88 -14.61
CA VAL A 186 14.51 33.66 -13.41
C VAL A 186 13.59 33.15 -12.32
N ALA A 187 14.15 32.72 -11.19
CA ALA A 187 13.34 32.30 -10.05
C ALA A 187 12.40 33.45 -9.65
N PRO A 188 11.11 33.19 -9.37
CA PRO A 188 10.22 34.22 -8.85
C PRO A 188 10.82 34.78 -7.54
N GLU A 189 10.80 36.10 -7.37
CA GLU A 189 11.15 36.73 -6.10
C GLU A 189 10.31 36.09 -5.00
N GLN A 190 10.97 35.55 -3.96
CA GLN A 190 10.27 35.00 -2.81
C GLN A 190 9.40 36.11 -2.22
N GLU A 191 8.08 36.02 -2.38
CA GLU A 191 7.13 36.83 -1.62
C GLU A 191 7.44 36.58 -0.14
N THR A 192 8.09 37.54 0.50
CA THR A 192 8.30 37.54 1.94
C THR A 192 6.95 37.41 2.62
N ALA A 193 6.66 36.21 3.14
CA ALA A 193 5.49 35.94 3.96
C ALA A 193 5.44 36.94 5.12
N LYS A 194 4.31 37.63 5.23
CA LYS A 194 3.98 38.60 6.28
C LYS A 194 3.30 37.90 7.45
#